data_AF-A0A8S1DKG7-F1
#
_entry.id   AF-A0A8S1DKG7-F1
#
_cell.length_a   1.000
_cell.length_b   1.000
_cell.length_c   1.000
_cell.angle_alpha   90.00
_cell.angle_beta   90.00
_cell.angle_gamma   90.00
#
_symmetry.space_group_name_H-M   'P 1'
#
loop_
_entity.id
_entity.type
_entity.pdbx_description
1 polymer ?
#
loop_
_entity_poly.entity_id
_entity_poly.type
_entity_poly.pdbx_seq_one_letter_code
_entity_poly.pdbx_strand_id
1 'polypeptide(L)'
;MYTTMLQLLLRTLGSAAVIALLVACCADATGDTKPVAPLSGGAAGVVDTLYQTSEAPPSELTGYRRWWSSLWPVASPINLPEADDRKMHYGYTEYNGPATWSLEYPICGGNHQSPVDLSSNRMLRASGTPLRWSAAYWHTPDNMTLMNSGHTVELHANWGAEGAPQLSGGPLRAPYTFWQMHFHWGTSDNHGSEHTINNASFPMEVHAVHYKSEYGSPRNALRYPDGLAVVGFLFQMSPDASSSLTNITPSLPQVRSAGSSSRIPPVPLATIINPPRAYATYQGSLTTPPCSEGVTWMVSGYSMSVSTEQLAAFRSLASHDGSMGDNFRPVQPLNGREIFYVSQSS
;
A
#
# COMPACT_ATOMS: atom_id res chain seq x y z
N MET A 1 -15.09 39.52 -25.70
CA MET A 1 -13.88 39.59 -24.85
C MET A 1 -12.82 38.54 -25.22
N TYR A 2 -13.17 37.27 -25.48
CA TYR A 2 -12.18 36.25 -25.84
C TYR A 2 -11.53 36.41 -27.23
N THR A 3 -12.25 36.96 -28.22
CA THR A 3 -11.73 37.16 -29.59
C THR A 3 -10.68 38.28 -29.69
N THR A 4 -10.75 39.29 -28.84
CA THR A 4 -9.81 40.42 -28.83
C THR A 4 -8.48 40.05 -28.16
N MET A 5 -8.52 39.18 -27.14
CA MET A 5 -7.35 38.72 -26.41
C MET A 5 -6.52 37.70 -27.22
N LEU A 6 -7.18 36.81 -27.96
CA LEU A 6 -6.51 35.83 -28.83
C LEU A 6 -5.83 36.50 -30.04
N GLN A 7 -6.44 37.55 -30.60
CA GLN A 7 -5.84 38.34 -31.68
C GLN A 7 -4.63 39.17 -31.24
N LEU A 8 -4.58 39.57 -29.96
CA LEU A 8 -3.44 40.29 -29.39
C LEU A 8 -2.26 39.34 -29.15
N LEU A 9 -2.52 38.14 -28.59
CA LEU A 9 -1.51 37.09 -28.36
C LEU A 9 -0.87 36.56 -29.66
N LEU A 10 -1.67 36.41 -30.72
CA LEU A 10 -1.17 35.98 -32.04
C LEU A 10 -0.23 36.99 -32.69
N ARG A 11 -0.44 38.29 -32.44
CA ARG A 11 0.40 39.37 -32.99
C ARG A 11 1.73 39.53 -32.25
N THR A 12 1.79 39.18 -30.97
CA THR A 12 2.98 39.40 -30.14
C THR A 12 3.92 38.20 -30.02
N LEU A 13 3.40 36.97 -30.13
CA LEU A 13 4.19 35.75 -29.86
C LEU A 13 4.29 34.80 -31.07
N GLY A 14 3.53 35.06 -32.14
CA GLY A 14 3.43 34.17 -33.29
C GLY A 14 2.64 32.89 -32.99
N SER A 15 2.14 32.24 -34.06
CA SER A 15 1.19 31.14 -33.96
C SER A 15 1.72 29.93 -33.17
N ALA A 16 3.02 29.65 -33.23
CA ALA A 16 3.63 28.50 -32.58
C ALA A 16 3.67 28.61 -31.04
N ALA A 17 3.91 29.81 -30.50
CA ALA A 17 3.98 30.04 -29.06
C ALA A 17 2.59 30.07 -28.40
N VAL A 18 1.58 30.57 -29.11
CA VAL A 18 0.18 30.53 -28.66
C VAL A 18 -0.33 29.08 -28.65
N ILE A 19 0.06 28.27 -29.63
CA ILE A 19 -0.24 26.83 -29.65
C ILE A 19 0.47 26.12 -28.49
N ALA A 20 1.73 26.44 -28.17
CA ALA A 20 2.42 25.85 -27.02
C ALA A 20 1.76 26.19 -25.67
N LEU A 21 1.29 27.43 -25.50
CA LEU A 21 0.53 27.85 -24.31
C LEU A 21 -0.82 27.14 -24.21
N LEU A 22 -1.53 26.97 -25.33
CA LEU A 22 -2.81 26.26 -25.36
C LEU A 22 -2.64 24.75 -25.14
N VAL A 23 -1.57 24.14 -25.68
CA VAL A 23 -1.25 22.73 -25.43
C VAL A 23 -0.85 22.50 -23.96
N ALA A 24 -0.10 23.43 -23.35
CA ALA A 24 0.22 23.35 -21.92
C ALA A 24 -1.02 23.53 -21.02
N CYS A 25 -2.01 24.32 -21.43
CA CYS A 25 -3.28 24.46 -20.70
C CYS A 25 -4.29 23.32 -20.97
N CYS A 26 -4.25 22.68 -22.14
CA CYS A 26 -5.17 21.60 -22.51
C CYS A 26 -4.62 20.18 -22.22
N ALA A 27 -3.36 20.05 -21.82
CA ALA A 27 -2.78 18.76 -21.42
C ALA A 27 -3.39 18.16 -20.13
N ASP A 28 -4.28 18.89 -19.44
CA ASP A 28 -5.01 18.40 -18.27
C ASP A 28 -6.42 17.85 -18.58
N ALA A 29 -6.81 17.68 -19.85
CA ALA A 29 -8.19 17.26 -20.18
C ALA A 29 -8.37 15.99 -21.04
N THR A 30 -7.36 15.47 -21.74
CA THR A 30 -7.52 14.19 -22.47
C THR A 30 -6.19 13.46 -22.56
N GLY A 31 -6.11 12.28 -21.92
CA GLY A 31 -4.94 11.42 -22.01
C GLY A 31 -4.74 10.88 -23.42
N ASP A 32 -3.61 11.24 -24.05
CA ASP A 32 -2.87 10.35 -24.94
C ASP A 32 -1.42 10.83 -25.20
N THR A 33 -0.55 9.88 -25.56
CA THR A 33 0.92 9.79 -25.35
C THR A 33 1.92 10.74 -26.06
N LYS A 34 3.03 11.12 -25.38
CA LYS A 34 4.49 10.91 -25.73
C LYS A 34 5.45 11.77 -24.86
N PRO A 35 6.73 11.37 -24.66
CA PRO A 35 7.56 11.88 -23.56
C PRO A 35 8.24 13.21 -23.89
N VAL A 36 8.07 14.21 -23.02
CA VAL A 36 8.93 15.39 -22.95
C VAL A 36 9.66 15.33 -21.61
N ALA A 37 10.98 15.51 -21.63
CA ALA A 37 11.82 15.45 -20.43
C ALA A 37 11.32 16.42 -19.34
N PRO A 38 11.41 16.05 -18.05
CA PRO A 38 10.94 16.92 -16.98
C PRO A 38 11.88 18.13 -16.85
N LEU A 39 11.35 19.34 -17.04
CA LEU A 39 12.00 20.56 -16.59
C LEU A 39 11.88 20.59 -15.06
N SER A 40 12.97 20.33 -14.36
CA SER A 40 13.07 20.53 -12.91
C SER A 40 13.10 22.03 -12.62
N GLY A 41 11.93 22.61 -12.39
CA GLY A 41 11.78 23.99 -11.95
C GLY A 41 10.38 24.47 -12.32
N GLY A 42 9.54 24.76 -11.31
CA GLY A 42 8.19 25.27 -11.52
C GLY A 42 8.15 26.59 -12.28
N ALA A 43 7.00 27.26 -12.31
CA ALA A 43 6.71 28.47 -13.11
C ALA A 43 7.80 29.57 -13.09
N ALA A 44 8.64 29.65 -12.06
CA ALA A 44 9.81 30.53 -12.02
C ALA A 44 10.88 30.23 -13.10
N GLY A 45 11.13 28.96 -13.44
CA GLY A 45 12.12 28.56 -14.44
C GLY A 45 11.72 28.92 -15.89
N VAL A 46 10.41 28.99 -16.15
CA VAL A 46 9.88 29.42 -17.47
C VAL A 46 10.12 30.92 -17.69
N VAL A 47 10.10 31.72 -16.63
CA VAL A 47 10.33 33.17 -16.69
C VAL A 47 11.80 33.51 -16.90
N ASP A 48 12.72 32.77 -16.26
CA ASP A 48 14.17 32.99 -16.44
C ASP A 48 14.65 32.60 -17.84
N THR A 49 14.03 31.60 -18.47
CA THR A 49 14.36 31.17 -19.84
C THR A 49 13.89 32.19 -20.88
N LEU A 50 12.78 32.89 -20.61
CA LEU A 50 12.29 34.01 -21.43
C LEU A 50 13.11 35.29 -21.24
N TYR A 51 13.74 35.47 -20.07
CA TYR A 51 14.60 36.62 -19.77
C TYR A 51 15.92 36.60 -20.56
N GLN A 52 16.46 35.41 -20.85
CA GLN A 52 17.72 35.25 -21.58
C GLN A 52 17.59 35.33 -23.12
N THR A 53 16.35 35.34 -23.65
CA THR A 53 16.09 35.23 -25.10
C THR A 53 15.38 36.45 -25.70
N SER A 54 15.12 37.51 -24.92
CA SER A 54 14.44 38.70 -25.42
C SER A 54 15.41 39.83 -25.80
N GLU A 55 15.28 40.39 -27.01
CA GLU A 55 16.01 41.59 -27.46
C GLU A 55 15.39 42.92 -26.99
N ALA A 56 14.53 42.92 -25.95
CA ALA A 56 13.86 44.12 -25.47
C ALA A 56 14.75 44.97 -24.53
N PRO A 57 14.73 46.32 -24.60
CA PRO A 57 15.56 47.17 -23.77
C PRO A 57 15.20 47.08 -22.26
N PRO A 58 16.18 47.15 -21.33
CA PRO A 58 15.99 46.88 -19.90
C PRO A 58 14.96 47.76 -19.17
N SER A 59 14.63 48.93 -19.72
CA SER A 59 13.66 49.88 -19.14
C SER A 59 12.20 49.44 -19.27
N GLU A 60 11.86 48.54 -20.20
CA GLU A 60 10.48 48.02 -20.34
C GLU A 60 10.24 46.75 -19.50
N LEU A 61 11.28 45.97 -19.20
CA LEU A 61 11.19 44.74 -18.39
C LEU A 61 10.96 45.01 -16.90
N THR A 62 11.44 46.15 -16.39
CA THR A 62 11.24 46.57 -15.00
C THR A 62 9.79 47.00 -14.72
N GLY A 63 9.08 47.50 -15.74
CA GLY A 63 7.64 47.81 -15.67
C GLY A 63 6.77 46.55 -15.52
N TYR A 64 7.09 45.50 -16.29
CA TYR A 64 6.38 44.21 -16.22
C TYR A 64 6.53 43.52 -14.86
N ARG A 65 7.73 43.57 -14.24
CA ARG A 65 7.96 42.99 -12.91
C ARG A 65 7.13 43.66 -11.82
N ARG A 66 6.93 44.99 -11.89
CA ARG A 66 6.09 45.76 -10.94
C ARG A 66 4.59 45.56 -11.16
N TRP A 67 4.16 45.40 -12.40
CA TRP A 67 2.74 45.14 -12.71
C TRP A 67 2.33 43.71 -12.30
N TRP A 68 3.17 42.71 -12.55
CA TRP A 68 2.91 41.32 -12.16
C TRP A 68 2.85 41.14 -10.63
N SER A 69 3.73 41.79 -9.89
CA SER A 69 3.72 41.77 -8.41
C SER A 69 2.57 42.58 -7.77
N SER A 70 1.82 43.37 -8.55
CA SER A 70 0.66 44.12 -8.07
C SER A 70 -0.67 43.38 -8.22
N LEU A 71 -0.73 42.36 -9.08
CA LEU A 71 -1.92 41.52 -9.31
C LEU A 71 -1.96 40.28 -8.40
N TRP A 72 -0.90 40.04 -7.63
CA TRP A 72 -0.83 39.02 -6.60
C TRP A 72 -0.16 39.65 -5.37
N PRO A 73 -0.90 40.19 -4.38
CA PRO A 73 -0.28 40.44 -3.08
C PRO A 73 0.33 39.11 -2.67
N VAL A 74 1.65 39.10 -2.41
CA VAL A 74 2.45 37.92 -2.07
C VAL A 74 1.58 37.00 -1.24
N ALA A 75 1.00 35.99 -1.89
CA ALA A 75 0.25 34.99 -1.18
C ALA A 75 1.31 34.41 -0.26
N SER A 76 1.12 34.56 1.05
CA SER A 76 1.87 33.79 2.03
C SER A 76 1.99 32.40 1.43
N PRO A 77 3.21 31.84 1.33
CA PRO A 77 3.41 30.55 0.68
C PRO A 77 2.29 29.65 1.19
N ILE A 78 1.49 29.12 0.25
CA ILE A 78 0.50 28.12 0.61
C ILE A 78 1.35 27.01 1.20
N ASN A 79 1.41 26.97 2.52
CA ASN A 79 1.89 25.84 3.26
C ASN A 79 0.95 24.72 2.83
N LEU A 80 1.38 23.96 1.82
CA LEU A 80 1.14 22.52 1.84
C LEU A 80 1.48 22.13 3.28
N PRO A 81 0.57 21.46 4.01
CA PRO A 81 0.88 21.09 5.38
C PRO A 81 2.24 20.39 5.34
N GLU A 82 3.24 21.00 5.99
CA GLU A 82 4.44 20.29 6.38
C GLU A 82 3.95 18.99 7.00
N ALA A 83 4.63 17.87 6.71
CA ALA A 83 4.38 16.64 7.44
C ALA A 83 4.36 17.01 8.91
N ASP A 84 3.21 16.83 9.57
CA ASP A 84 3.03 17.27 10.94
C ASP A 84 4.04 16.49 11.79
N ASP A 85 5.14 17.16 12.16
CA ASP A 85 6.25 16.65 12.98
C ASP A 85 5.78 16.24 14.39
N ARG A 86 4.47 16.37 14.66
CA ARG A 86 3.78 15.95 15.87
C ARG A 86 3.11 14.58 15.78
N LYS A 87 2.97 13.97 14.60
CA LYS A 87 2.46 12.59 14.53
C LYS A 87 3.53 11.65 15.06
N MET A 88 3.33 11.16 16.29
CA MET A 88 4.18 10.11 16.83
C MET A 88 4.27 8.95 15.83
N HIS A 89 5.50 8.54 15.55
CA HIS A 89 5.77 7.30 14.83
C HIS A 89 5.12 6.14 15.59
N TYR A 90 4.17 5.44 14.96
CA TYR A 90 3.59 4.24 15.57
C TYR A 90 4.62 3.12 15.56
N GLY A 91 4.56 2.24 16.54
CA GLY A 91 5.42 1.08 16.62
C GLY A 91 4.73 -0.04 17.36
N TYR A 92 5.52 -0.87 18.04
CA TYR A 92 5.04 -2.00 18.86
C TYR A 92 5.66 -2.00 20.26
N THR A 93 6.22 -0.87 20.69
CA THR A 93 6.76 -0.72 22.06
C THR A 93 5.65 -0.36 23.05
N GLU A 94 6.00 -0.29 24.33
CA GLU A 94 5.09 0.21 25.36
C GLU A 94 4.62 1.67 25.16
N TYR A 95 5.39 2.49 24.43
CA TYR A 95 5.11 3.92 24.26
C TYR A 95 4.30 4.24 23.00
N ASN A 96 4.56 3.53 21.91
CA ASN A 96 3.96 3.78 20.59
C ASN A 96 3.21 2.56 20.02
N GLY A 97 2.95 1.54 20.85
CA GLY A 97 2.33 0.28 20.46
C GLY A 97 0.81 0.32 20.28
N PRO A 98 0.20 -0.83 19.92
CA PRO A 98 -1.24 -0.96 19.65
C PRO A 98 -2.19 -0.34 20.69
N ALA A 99 -1.81 -0.35 21.98
CA ALA A 99 -2.60 0.22 23.06
C ALA A 99 -2.73 1.76 23.00
N THR A 100 -1.80 2.44 22.32
CA THR A 100 -1.77 3.91 22.22
C THR A 100 -2.20 4.43 20.86
N TRP A 101 -2.30 3.58 19.83
CA TRP A 101 -2.61 4.00 18.46
C TRP A 101 -3.91 4.81 18.33
N SER A 102 -4.94 4.52 19.12
CA SER A 102 -6.22 5.24 19.05
C SER A 102 -6.15 6.70 19.51
N LEU A 103 -5.09 7.09 20.22
CA LEU A 103 -4.86 8.47 20.65
C LEU A 103 -4.55 9.37 19.44
N GLU A 104 -3.73 8.88 18.51
CA GLU A 104 -3.31 9.61 17.30
C GLU A 104 -4.15 9.25 16.07
N TYR A 105 -4.66 8.01 16.03
CA TYR A 105 -5.47 7.47 14.95
C TYR A 105 -6.81 7.00 15.54
N PRO A 106 -7.79 7.90 15.76
CA PRO A 106 -9.06 7.54 16.41
C PRO A 106 -9.81 6.37 15.78
N ILE A 107 -9.65 6.16 14.47
CA ILE A 107 -10.22 5.02 13.74
C ILE A 107 -9.70 3.67 14.29
N CYS A 108 -8.49 3.62 14.85
CA CYS A 108 -8.00 2.42 15.52
C CYS A 108 -8.86 2.01 16.74
N GLY A 109 -9.70 2.89 17.28
CA GLY A 109 -10.73 2.58 18.28
C GLY A 109 -12.13 2.31 17.68
N GLY A 110 -12.25 2.13 16.37
CA GLY A 110 -13.50 1.92 15.65
C GLY A 110 -14.18 0.58 15.93
N ASN A 111 -15.35 0.38 15.33
CA ASN A 111 -16.20 -0.79 15.61
C ASN A 111 -15.93 -1.99 14.67
N HIS A 112 -15.29 -1.78 13.53
CA HIS A 112 -14.97 -2.83 12.55
C HIS A 112 -13.45 -3.08 12.48
N GLN A 113 -12.78 -3.05 13.63
CA GLN A 113 -11.34 -3.20 13.70
C GLN A 113 -10.89 -4.66 13.56
N SER A 114 -9.69 -4.85 13.02
CA SER A 114 -8.98 -6.12 12.87
C SER A 114 -7.67 -6.09 13.65
N PRO A 115 -7.09 -7.25 14.02
CA PRO A 115 -7.59 -8.62 13.78
C PRO A 115 -8.72 -9.01 14.75
N VAL A 116 -9.30 -10.20 14.59
CA VAL A 116 -10.32 -10.77 15.50
C VAL A 116 -10.03 -12.23 15.82
N ASP A 117 -10.63 -12.74 16.89
CA ASP A 117 -10.64 -14.18 17.17
C ASP A 117 -11.66 -14.94 16.29
N LEU A 118 -11.14 -15.87 15.49
CA LEU A 118 -11.90 -16.75 14.59
C LEU A 118 -12.42 -17.97 15.37
N SER A 119 -13.40 -17.74 16.23
CA SER A 119 -13.97 -18.81 17.05
C SER A 119 -14.86 -19.75 16.24
N SER A 120 -14.53 -21.05 16.25
CA SER A 120 -15.23 -22.07 15.44
C SER A 120 -16.70 -22.26 15.81
N ASN A 121 -17.10 -21.88 17.04
CA ASN A 121 -18.49 -21.92 17.48
C ASN A 121 -19.31 -20.69 17.07
N ARG A 122 -18.67 -19.59 16.66
CA ARG A 122 -19.33 -18.34 16.21
C ARG A 122 -19.36 -18.20 14.69
N MET A 123 -18.57 -18.99 13.97
CA MET A 123 -18.53 -18.92 12.52
C MET A 123 -19.78 -19.53 11.88
N LEU A 124 -20.43 -18.76 11.02
CA LEU A 124 -21.56 -19.21 10.22
C LEU A 124 -21.05 -19.92 8.97
N ARG A 125 -21.51 -21.14 8.72
CA ARG A 125 -21.19 -21.84 7.46
C ARG A 125 -21.89 -21.11 6.31
N ALA A 126 -21.12 -20.79 5.28
CA ALA A 126 -21.65 -20.21 4.05
C ALA A 126 -21.25 -21.05 2.85
N SER A 127 -22.16 -21.13 1.89
CA SER A 127 -21.90 -21.63 0.54
C SER A 127 -21.85 -20.42 -0.39
N GLY A 128 -20.76 -20.26 -1.12
CA GLY A 128 -20.53 -19.11 -1.99
C GLY A 128 -19.88 -19.51 -3.30
N THR A 129 -19.72 -18.54 -4.19
CA THR A 129 -18.91 -18.76 -5.39
C THR A 129 -17.45 -19.00 -4.98
N PRO A 130 -16.68 -19.77 -5.77
CA PRO A 130 -15.31 -20.01 -5.42
C PRO A 130 -14.47 -18.72 -5.39
N LEU A 131 -13.49 -18.67 -4.48
CA LEU A 131 -12.47 -17.63 -4.51
C LEU A 131 -11.52 -17.95 -5.67
N ARG A 132 -11.48 -17.06 -6.66
CA ARG A 132 -10.75 -17.24 -7.91
C ARG A 132 -9.45 -16.46 -7.88
N TRP A 133 -8.38 -17.18 -8.10
CA TRP A 133 -7.02 -16.68 -8.25
C TRP A 133 -6.70 -16.67 -9.75
N SER A 134 -6.29 -15.52 -10.30
CA SER A 134 -5.92 -15.45 -11.72
C SER A 134 -4.69 -16.30 -12.04
N ALA A 135 -4.49 -16.68 -13.31
CA ALA A 135 -3.33 -17.48 -13.72
C ALA A 135 -1.98 -16.82 -13.38
N ALA A 136 -1.93 -15.48 -13.32
CA ALA A 136 -0.74 -14.71 -13.01
C ALA A 136 -0.12 -15.03 -11.64
N TYR A 137 -0.85 -15.61 -10.68
CA TYR A 137 -0.26 -16.10 -9.43
C TYR A 137 0.76 -17.23 -9.64
N TRP A 138 0.63 -17.98 -10.74
CA TRP A 138 1.54 -19.05 -11.14
C TRP A 138 2.59 -18.60 -12.16
N HIS A 139 2.58 -17.32 -12.55
CA HIS A 139 3.59 -16.74 -13.41
C HIS A 139 4.70 -16.13 -12.56
N THR A 140 5.94 -16.31 -12.98
CA THR A 140 7.09 -15.65 -12.35
C THR A 140 7.06 -14.15 -12.67
N PRO A 141 7.10 -13.25 -11.68
CA PRO A 141 7.18 -11.82 -11.94
C PRO A 141 8.52 -11.41 -12.58
N ASP A 142 8.55 -10.27 -13.26
CA ASP A 142 9.76 -9.66 -13.82
C ASP A 142 10.78 -9.29 -12.73
N ASN A 143 10.28 -8.86 -11.57
CA ASN A 143 11.11 -8.56 -10.41
C ASN A 143 10.37 -8.82 -9.09
N MET A 144 11.16 -9.08 -8.05
CA MET A 144 10.69 -9.25 -6.69
C MET A 144 11.68 -8.61 -5.72
N THR A 145 11.18 -7.89 -4.73
CA THR A 145 11.97 -7.13 -3.75
C THR A 145 11.43 -7.39 -2.36
N LEU A 146 12.34 -7.64 -1.41
CA LEU A 146 12.04 -7.56 0.01
C LEU A 146 12.41 -6.17 0.53
N MET A 147 11.57 -5.60 1.37
CA MET A 147 11.81 -4.33 2.03
C MET A 147 11.49 -4.47 3.51
N ASN A 148 12.39 -4.03 4.38
CA ASN A 148 12.07 -3.83 5.78
C ASN A 148 11.51 -2.41 5.92
N SER A 149 10.21 -2.29 6.19
CA SER A 149 9.54 -1.00 6.36
C SER A 149 9.81 -0.35 7.72
N GLY A 150 10.53 -1.04 8.60
CA GLY A 150 10.70 -0.69 10.00
C GLY A 150 9.55 -1.18 10.90
N HIS A 151 8.47 -1.70 10.30
CA HIS A 151 7.35 -2.35 11.02
C HIS A 151 7.21 -3.83 10.68
N THR A 152 7.62 -4.22 9.48
CA THR A 152 7.53 -5.59 8.96
C THR A 152 8.50 -5.78 7.80
N VAL A 153 8.58 -7.00 7.29
CA VAL A 153 9.12 -7.28 5.95
C VAL A 153 7.99 -7.31 4.95
N GLU A 154 8.13 -6.51 3.90
CA GLU A 154 7.22 -6.46 2.78
C GLU A 154 7.86 -7.11 1.56
N LEU A 155 7.09 -7.93 0.86
CA LEU A 155 7.43 -8.49 -0.44
C LEU A 155 6.63 -7.76 -1.51
N HIS A 156 7.35 -7.14 -2.43
CA HIS A 156 6.83 -6.43 -3.58
C HIS A 156 7.24 -7.17 -4.85
N ALA A 157 6.36 -7.22 -5.85
CA ALA A 157 6.63 -7.86 -7.13
C ALA A 157 5.95 -7.13 -8.28
N ASN A 158 6.50 -7.27 -9.49
CA ASN A 158 6.02 -6.60 -10.69
C ASN A 158 5.97 -7.58 -11.88
N TRP A 159 4.87 -7.58 -12.64
CA TRP A 159 4.61 -8.46 -13.78
C TRP A 159 4.63 -7.72 -15.14
N GLY A 160 5.12 -6.48 -15.16
CA GLY A 160 5.25 -5.68 -16.36
C GLY A 160 3.93 -5.57 -17.11
N ALA A 161 3.96 -5.93 -18.40
CA ALA A 161 2.80 -5.86 -19.29
C ALA A 161 1.74 -6.95 -19.02
N GLU A 162 2.10 -8.05 -18.34
CA GLU A 162 1.12 -9.11 -17.99
C GLU A 162 0.13 -8.64 -16.92
N GLY A 163 0.53 -7.65 -16.11
CA GLY A 163 -0.27 -7.12 -15.01
C GLY A 163 -0.20 -8.00 -13.76
N ALA A 164 -0.35 -7.37 -12.59
CA ALA A 164 -0.28 -8.08 -11.32
C ALA A 164 -1.45 -9.07 -11.14
N PRO A 165 -1.27 -10.14 -10.34
CA PRO A 165 -2.30 -11.13 -10.08
C PRO A 165 -3.57 -10.52 -9.49
N GLN A 166 -4.73 -11.12 -9.78
CA GLN A 166 -6.03 -10.63 -9.35
C GLN A 166 -6.82 -11.71 -8.62
N LEU A 167 -7.49 -11.28 -7.55
CA LEU A 167 -8.41 -12.06 -6.74
C LEU A 167 -9.86 -11.67 -7.08
N SER A 168 -10.76 -12.64 -7.24
CA SER A 168 -12.18 -12.39 -7.52
C SER A 168 -13.07 -13.52 -6.99
N GLY A 169 -14.40 -13.35 -7.03
CA GLY A 169 -15.33 -14.35 -6.50
C GLY A 169 -15.31 -14.42 -4.97
N GLY A 170 -15.83 -15.49 -4.38
CA GLY A 170 -15.96 -15.61 -2.93
C GLY A 170 -16.81 -14.46 -2.36
N PRO A 171 -16.33 -13.74 -1.32
CA PRO A 171 -17.04 -12.58 -0.76
C PRO A 171 -16.86 -11.29 -1.60
N LEU A 172 -16.04 -11.32 -2.66
CA LEU A 172 -15.66 -10.13 -3.41
C LEU A 172 -16.67 -9.82 -4.50
N ARG A 173 -17.09 -8.54 -4.58
CA ARG A 173 -18.04 -8.04 -5.58
C ARG A 173 -17.38 -7.56 -6.88
N ALA A 174 -16.06 -7.45 -6.88
CA ALA A 174 -15.24 -7.00 -8.01
C ALA A 174 -13.86 -7.70 -7.95
N PRO A 175 -13.05 -7.63 -9.02
CA PRO A 175 -11.66 -8.03 -8.97
C PRO A 175 -10.81 -7.10 -8.07
N TYR A 176 -9.84 -7.68 -7.39
CA TYR A 176 -8.86 -6.98 -6.57
C TYR A 176 -7.45 -7.35 -7.03
N THR A 177 -6.63 -6.35 -7.31
CA THR A 177 -5.26 -6.51 -7.81
C THR A 177 -4.29 -6.63 -6.64
N PHE A 178 -3.37 -7.59 -6.72
CA PHE A 178 -2.30 -7.78 -5.74
C PHE A 178 -1.46 -6.51 -5.60
N TRP A 179 -1.16 -6.14 -4.36
CA TRP A 179 -0.32 -5.00 -4.02
C TRP A 179 1.01 -5.44 -3.43
N GLN A 180 0.97 -6.16 -2.31
CA GLN A 180 2.14 -6.61 -1.56
C GLN A 180 1.77 -7.79 -0.66
N MET A 181 2.80 -8.47 -0.13
CA MET A 181 2.65 -9.31 1.05
C MET A 181 3.50 -8.78 2.20
N HIS A 182 3.06 -8.99 3.43
CA HIS A 182 3.88 -8.71 4.62
C HIS A 182 3.60 -9.69 5.75
N PHE A 183 4.47 -9.71 6.75
CA PHE A 183 4.49 -10.73 7.80
C PHE A 183 4.35 -10.12 9.20
N HIS A 184 3.62 -10.79 10.06
CA HIS A 184 3.55 -10.53 11.49
C HIS A 184 4.06 -11.76 12.22
N TRP A 185 4.93 -11.58 13.20
CA TRP A 185 5.50 -12.66 14.01
C TRP A 185 5.72 -12.21 15.44
N GLY A 186 5.94 -13.19 16.31
CA GLY A 186 6.23 -12.96 17.72
C GLY A 186 7.61 -13.48 18.10
N THR A 187 8.05 -13.07 19.28
CA THR A 187 9.32 -13.46 19.90
C THR A 187 9.36 -14.92 20.35
N SER A 188 8.22 -15.60 20.48
CA SER A 188 8.13 -17.02 20.86
C SER A 188 7.29 -17.85 19.91
N ASP A 189 7.45 -19.17 19.96
CA ASP A 189 6.88 -20.09 18.96
C ASP A 189 5.38 -20.35 19.11
N ASN A 190 4.77 -19.83 20.18
CA ASN A 190 3.36 -19.98 20.51
C ASN A 190 2.55 -18.70 20.31
N HIS A 191 3.15 -17.62 19.82
CA HIS A 191 2.45 -16.37 19.56
C HIS A 191 3.12 -15.53 18.46
N GLY A 192 2.36 -14.68 17.78
CA GLY A 192 2.89 -13.83 16.70
C GLY A 192 1.93 -13.51 15.57
N SER A 193 0.91 -14.35 15.39
CA SER A 193 -0.20 -14.07 14.48
C SER A 193 -1.09 -12.98 15.05
N GLU A 194 -1.69 -12.22 14.14
CA GLU A 194 -2.66 -11.18 14.48
C GLU A 194 -4.03 -11.82 14.73
N HIS A 195 -4.51 -12.65 13.81
CA HIS A 195 -5.69 -13.47 14.03
C HIS A 195 -5.38 -14.62 14.98
N THR A 196 -6.38 -14.98 15.78
CA THR A 196 -6.37 -16.20 16.59
C THR A 196 -7.47 -17.14 16.13
N ILE A 197 -7.31 -18.44 16.40
CA ILE A 197 -8.38 -19.44 16.23
C ILE A 197 -8.72 -19.98 17.61
N ASN A 198 -9.95 -19.80 18.07
CA ASN A 198 -10.39 -20.20 19.41
C ASN A 198 -9.46 -19.68 20.53
N ASN A 199 -9.04 -18.41 20.40
CA ASN A 199 -8.08 -17.70 21.24
C ASN A 199 -6.65 -18.27 21.24
N ALA A 200 -6.32 -19.20 20.35
CA ALA A 200 -4.96 -19.66 20.15
C ALA A 200 -4.25 -18.81 19.08
N SER A 201 -3.11 -18.24 19.45
CA SER A 201 -2.19 -17.56 18.51
C SER A 201 -1.26 -18.58 17.85
N PHE A 202 -0.68 -18.15 16.74
CA PHE A 202 0.29 -18.88 15.93
C PHE A 202 1.60 -18.09 15.92
N PRO A 203 2.78 -18.70 15.67
CA PRO A 203 4.05 -18.00 15.66
C PRO A 203 4.17 -16.86 14.62
N MET A 204 3.43 -16.96 13.52
CA MET A 204 3.51 -16.00 12.41
C MET A 204 2.23 -15.99 11.58
N GLU A 205 1.94 -14.87 10.93
CA GLU A 205 0.87 -14.68 9.95
C GLU A 205 1.39 -13.87 8.76
N VAL A 206 1.04 -14.27 7.54
CA VAL A 206 1.30 -13.48 6.33
C VAL A 206 0.00 -12.88 5.80
N HIS A 207 0.05 -11.63 5.38
CA HIS A 207 -1.04 -10.90 4.75
C HIS A 207 -0.72 -10.64 3.29
N ALA A 208 -1.53 -11.20 2.39
CA ALA A 208 -1.51 -10.86 0.98
C ALA A 208 -2.56 -9.78 0.69
N VAL A 209 -2.10 -8.56 0.44
CA VAL A 209 -2.94 -7.38 0.31
C VAL A 209 -3.29 -7.12 -1.14
N HIS A 210 -4.57 -6.90 -1.40
CA HIS A 210 -5.10 -6.56 -2.71
C HIS A 210 -5.95 -5.30 -2.60
N TYR A 211 -5.96 -4.49 -3.65
CA TYR A 211 -6.82 -3.32 -3.77
C TYR A 211 -7.86 -3.52 -4.86
N LYS A 212 -9.07 -2.99 -4.67
CA LYS A 212 -10.15 -3.11 -5.65
C LYS A 212 -9.71 -2.49 -6.97
N SER A 213 -9.67 -3.28 -8.04
CA SER A 213 -9.01 -2.90 -9.30
C SER A 213 -9.62 -1.66 -9.93
N GLU A 214 -10.92 -1.42 -9.74
CA GLU A 214 -11.63 -0.24 -10.26
C GLU A 214 -11.10 1.09 -9.73
N TYR A 215 -10.45 1.11 -8.56
CA TYR A 215 -9.87 2.32 -7.98
C TYR A 215 -8.48 2.66 -8.55
N GLY A 216 -7.92 1.78 -9.38
CA GLY A 216 -6.68 1.99 -10.14
C GLY A 216 -5.40 1.95 -9.30
N SER A 217 -5.44 2.29 -8.01
CA SER A 217 -4.29 2.22 -7.11
C SER A 217 -4.68 1.94 -5.65
N PRO A 218 -3.77 1.37 -4.85
CA PRO A 218 -3.98 1.20 -3.41
C PRO A 218 -4.32 2.52 -2.70
N ARG A 219 -3.64 3.62 -3.08
CA ARG A 219 -3.85 4.95 -2.49
C ARG A 219 -5.28 5.46 -2.69
N ASN A 220 -5.89 5.19 -3.84
CA ASN A 220 -7.28 5.54 -4.09
C ASN A 220 -8.23 4.59 -3.38
N ALA A 221 -7.91 3.30 -3.38
CA ALA A 221 -8.74 2.28 -2.76
C ALA A 221 -8.92 2.50 -1.26
N LEU A 222 -7.88 2.95 -0.55
CA LEU A 222 -7.91 3.30 0.88
C LEU A 222 -8.95 4.38 1.26
N ARG A 223 -9.57 5.05 0.29
CA ARG A 223 -10.60 6.07 0.51
C ARG A 223 -12.01 5.48 0.55
N TYR A 224 -12.17 4.19 0.29
CA TYR A 224 -13.47 3.52 0.14
C TYR A 224 -13.61 2.35 1.12
N PRO A 225 -14.86 2.07 1.58
CA PRO A 225 -15.15 1.05 2.59
C PRO A 225 -15.09 -0.39 2.07
N ASP A 226 -14.83 -0.59 0.78
CA ASP A 226 -14.52 -1.87 0.14
C ASP A 226 -13.22 -1.77 -0.67
N GLY A 227 -12.30 -0.92 -0.21
CA GLY A 227 -11.06 -0.64 -0.92
C GLY A 227 -10.13 -1.84 -1.01
N LEU A 228 -10.07 -2.66 0.03
CA LEU A 228 -9.05 -3.70 0.16
C LEU A 228 -9.65 -5.08 0.38
N ALA A 229 -8.91 -6.08 -0.11
CA ALA A 229 -9.14 -7.48 0.19
C ALA A 229 -7.81 -8.10 0.65
N VAL A 230 -7.81 -8.73 1.82
CA VAL A 230 -6.60 -9.33 2.40
C VAL A 230 -6.81 -10.82 2.62
N VAL A 231 -5.88 -11.62 2.09
CA VAL A 231 -5.84 -13.06 2.37
C VAL A 231 -4.77 -13.32 3.41
N GLY A 232 -5.17 -13.84 4.57
CA GLY A 232 -4.28 -14.15 5.69
C GLY A 232 -3.94 -15.64 5.74
N PHE A 233 -2.68 -15.99 6.01
CA PHE A 233 -2.27 -17.37 6.27
C PHE A 233 -1.48 -17.45 7.58
N LEU A 234 -2.00 -18.27 8.50
CA LEU A 234 -1.37 -18.57 9.78
C LEU A 234 -0.26 -19.61 9.58
N PHE A 235 0.83 -19.50 10.33
CA PHE A 235 1.94 -20.46 10.29
C PHE A 235 2.02 -21.24 11.59
N GLN A 236 2.25 -22.54 11.52
CA GLN A 236 2.53 -23.39 12.69
C GLN A 236 3.97 -23.90 12.63
N MET A 237 4.54 -24.17 13.81
CA MET A 237 5.89 -24.74 13.89
C MET A 237 5.94 -26.12 13.23
N SER A 238 7.04 -26.36 12.52
CA SER A 238 7.34 -27.61 11.84
C SER A 238 8.84 -27.92 11.99
N PRO A 239 9.22 -29.20 12.15
CA PRO A 239 10.63 -29.57 12.10
C PRO A 239 11.23 -29.34 10.71
N ASP A 240 10.42 -29.46 9.65
CA ASP A 240 10.84 -29.27 8.28
C ASP A 240 10.70 -27.81 7.85
N ALA A 241 11.70 -27.33 7.10
CA ALA A 241 11.68 -26.02 6.47
C ALA A 241 10.52 -25.92 5.46
N SER A 242 9.79 -24.82 5.55
CA SER A 242 8.69 -24.49 4.67
C SER A 242 9.16 -24.09 3.29
N SER A 243 8.68 -24.76 2.25
CA SER A 243 8.93 -24.38 0.86
C SER A 243 8.45 -22.96 0.55
N SER A 244 7.40 -22.50 1.23
CA SER A 244 6.84 -21.15 1.09
C SER A 244 7.79 -20.03 1.53
N LEU A 245 8.76 -20.34 2.39
CA LEU A 245 9.69 -19.35 2.96
C LEU A 245 11.12 -19.50 2.42
N THR A 246 11.42 -20.58 1.70
CA THR A 246 12.77 -20.90 1.21
C THR A 246 13.39 -19.80 0.33
N ASN A 247 12.59 -19.06 -0.43
CA ASN A 247 13.09 -17.95 -1.26
C ASN A 247 13.15 -16.60 -0.53
N ILE A 248 12.60 -16.53 0.69
CA ILE A 248 12.49 -15.29 1.48
C ILE A 248 13.55 -15.28 2.58
N THR A 249 13.58 -16.33 3.42
CA THR A 249 14.40 -16.34 4.64
C THR A 249 15.90 -16.17 4.41
N PRO A 250 16.52 -16.71 3.34
CA PRO A 250 17.95 -16.49 3.08
C PRO A 250 18.30 -15.04 2.75
N SER A 251 17.33 -14.24 2.32
CA SER A 251 17.50 -12.84 1.91
C SER A 251 17.24 -11.86 3.05
N LEU A 252 16.61 -12.29 4.16
CA LEU A 252 16.32 -11.45 5.33
C LEU A 252 17.56 -10.75 5.93
N PRO A 253 18.76 -11.37 6.00
CA PRO A 253 19.95 -10.68 6.49
C PRO A 253 20.33 -9.43 5.67
N GLN A 254 19.93 -9.36 4.39
CA GLN A 254 20.19 -8.22 3.52
C GLN A 254 19.23 -7.04 3.79
N VAL A 255 18.11 -7.30 4.46
CA VAL A 255 17.10 -6.30 4.82
C VAL A 255 16.96 -6.15 6.34
N ARG A 256 18.06 -6.33 7.08
CA ARG A 256 18.03 -6.32 8.54
C ARG A 256 17.55 -5.00 9.14
N SER A 257 17.93 -3.87 8.56
CA SER A 257 17.65 -2.54 9.12
C SER A 257 16.35 -1.95 8.57
N ALA A 258 15.64 -1.17 9.38
CA ALA A 258 14.49 -0.38 8.92
C ALA A 258 14.86 0.49 7.70
N GLY A 259 14.00 0.52 6.69
CA GLY A 259 14.18 1.23 5.43
C GLY A 259 15.09 0.55 4.40
N SER A 260 15.71 -0.59 4.74
CA SER A 260 16.54 -1.33 3.79
C SER A 260 15.69 -2.19 2.84
N SER A 261 16.20 -2.40 1.62
CA SER A 261 15.54 -3.21 0.59
C SER A 261 16.55 -4.04 -0.18
N SER A 262 16.16 -5.23 -0.61
CA SER A 262 16.98 -6.09 -1.47
C SER A 262 16.14 -6.81 -2.52
N ARG A 263 16.68 -6.93 -3.74
CA ARG A 263 16.09 -7.76 -4.79
C ARG A 263 16.34 -9.23 -4.50
N ILE A 264 15.31 -10.04 -4.69
CA ILE A 264 15.40 -11.49 -4.53
C ILE A 264 15.07 -12.20 -5.85
N PRO A 265 15.51 -13.45 -6.06
CA PRO A 265 15.10 -14.23 -7.22
C PRO A 265 13.56 -14.29 -7.30
N PRO A 266 12.96 -13.84 -8.42
CA PRO A 266 11.51 -13.84 -8.54
C PRO A 266 10.98 -15.27 -8.63
N VAL A 267 9.90 -15.54 -7.91
CA VAL A 267 9.17 -16.80 -7.95
C VAL A 267 7.67 -16.53 -8.07
N PRO A 268 6.86 -17.44 -8.62
CA PRO A 268 5.42 -17.27 -8.64
C PRO A 268 4.87 -17.11 -7.23
N LEU A 269 3.94 -16.17 -7.02
CA LEU A 269 3.34 -15.94 -5.70
C LEU A 269 2.67 -17.20 -5.15
N ALA A 270 2.12 -18.05 -6.02
CA ALA A 270 1.53 -19.34 -5.63
C ALA A 270 2.53 -20.28 -4.93
N THR A 271 3.84 -20.10 -5.13
CA THR A 271 4.86 -20.87 -4.38
C THR A 271 5.01 -20.41 -2.93
N ILE A 272 4.62 -19.16 -2.64
CA ILE A 272 4.68 -18.56 -1.31
C ILE A 272 3.32 -18.76 -0.62
N ILE A 273 2.23 -18.30 -1.24
CA ILE A 273 0.85 -18.39 -0.73
C ILE A 273 -0.01 -19.25 -1.65
N ASN A 274 -0.51 -20.37 -1.15
CA ASN A 274 -1.36 -21.26 -1.94
C ASN A 274 -2.84 -20.88 -1.81
N PRO A 275 -3.67 -21.01 -2.87
CA PRO A 275 -5.11 -20.81 -2.75
C PRO A 275 -5.72 -21.65 -1.63
N PRO A 276 -6.43 -21.05 -0.67
CA PRO A 276 -7.00 -21.78 0.46
C PRO A 276 -8.19 -22.63 0.02
N ARG A 277 -8.23 -23.90 0.46
CA ARG A 277 -9.39 -24.80 0.26
C ARG A 277 -10.60 -24.41 1.11
N ALA A 278 -10.38 -23.67 2.18
CA ALA A 278 -11.43 -23.08 3.00
C ALA A 278 -10.88 -21.84 3.68
N TYR A 279 -11.74 -20.88 4.00
CA TYR A 279 -11.34 -19.66 4.71
C TYR A 279 -12.48 -19.11 5.57
N ALA A 280 -12.11 -18.40 6.62
CA ALA A 280 -13.00 -17.50 7.34
C ALA A 280 -13.01 -16.12 6.65
N THR A 281 -14.16 -15.47 6.54
CA THR A 281 -14.27 -14.14 5.96
C THR A 281 -15.17 -13.21 6.77
N TYR A 282 -14.76 -11.94 6.86
CA TYR A 282 -15.47 -10.89 7.58
C TYR A 282 -15.02 -9.51 7.06
N GLN A 283 -15.81 -8.46 7.36
CA GLN A 283 -15.44 -7.07 7.09
C GLN A 283 -14.67 -6.49 8.27
N GLY A 284 -13.52 -5.89 8.00
CA GLY A 284 -12.60 -5.41 9.01
C GLY A 284 -11.80 -4.18 8.59
N SER A 285 -10.63 -4.04 9.20
CA SER A 285 -9.73 -2.91 9.00
C SER A 285 -8.33 -3.35 8.60
N LEU A 286 -7.49 -2.37 8.26
CA LEU A 286 -6.04 -2.54 8.38
C LEU A 286 -5.68 -2.82 9.85
N THR A 287 -4.64 -3.62 10.07
CA THR A 287 -4.14 -3.97 11.40
C THR A 287 -2.98 -3.08 11.85
N THR A 288 -2.61 -2.09 11.03
CA THR A 288 -1.66 -1.04 11.37
C THR A 288 -2.30 0.34 11.12
N PRO A 289 -1.82 1.40 11.78
CA PRO A 289 -2.29 2.76 11.55
C PRO A 289 -2.28 3.16 10.06
N PRO A 290 -3.32 3.85 9.56
CA PRO A 290 -4.40 4.50 10.33
C PRO A 290 -5.57 3.58 10.72
N CYS A 291 -5.41 2.26 10.62
CA CYS A 291 -6.44 1.26 10.94
C CYS A 291 -7.75 1.45 10.17
N SER A 292 -7.67 1.95 8.92
CA SER A 292 -8.84 2.23 8.08
C SER A 292 -9.76 1.02 7.99
N GLU A 293 -11.04 1.22 8.31
CA GLU A 293 -12.10 0.25 8.09
C GLU A 293 -12.43 0.20 6.58
N GLY A 294 -12.47 -1.00 6.02
CA GLY A 294 -12.72 -1.21 4.59
C GLY A 294 -11.92 -2.37 3.98
N VAL A 295 -11.60 -3.37 4.80
CA VAL A 295 -10.87 -4.56 4.40
C VAL A 295 -11.80 -5.76 4.43
N THR A 296 -11.98 -6.41 3.29
CA THR A 296 -12.58 -7.75 3.25
C THR A 296 -11.50 -8.78 3.57
N TRP A 297 -11.56 -9.37 4.76
CA TRP A 297 -10.63 -10.40 5.20
C TRP A 297 -11.02 -11.79 4.70
N MET A 298 -10.04 -12.59 4.28
CA MET A 298 -10.17 -14.02 4.00
C MET A 298 -9.00 -14.77 4.64
N VAL A 299 -9.19 -15.29 5.85
CA VAL A 299 -8.14 -16.00 6.60
C VAL A 299 -8.23 -17.50 6.28
N SER A 300 -7.15 -18.08 5.75
CA SER A 300 -7.07 -19.50 5.41
C SER A 300 -7.43 -20.38 6.60
N GLY A 301 -8.30 -21.37 6.38
CA GLY A 301 -8.66 -22.39 7.36
C GLY A 301 -7.56 -23.44 7.59
N TYR A 302 -6.48 -23.38 6.80
CA TYR A 302 -5.31 -24.26 6.94
C TYR A 302 -4.08 -23.42 7.22
N SER A 303 -3.31 -23.83 8.22
CA SER A 303 -2.01 -23.23 8.52
C SER A 303 -0.93 -23.72 7.57
N MET A 304 0.02 -22.84 7.28
CA MET A 304 1.28 -23.15 6.63
C MET A 304 2.32 -23.56 7.68
N SER A 305 3.45 -24.12 7.25
CA SER A 305 4.54 -24.50 8.16
C SER A 305 5.62 -23.41 8.22
N VAL A 306 6.32 -23.31 9.35
CA VAL A 306 7.58 -22.56 9.51
C VAL A 306 8.53 -23.35 10.41
N SER A 307 9.82 -23.43 10.06
CA SER A 307 10.83 -24.03 10.95
C SER A 307 11.43 -23.03 11.92
N THR A 308 12.09 -23.53 12.97
CA THR A 308 12.80 -22.72 13.96
C THR A 308 13.81 -21.78 13.30
N GLU A 309 14.58 -22.27 12.33
CA GLU A 309 15.61 -21.49 11.62
C GLU A 309 14.98 -20.40 10.75
N GLN A 310 13.87 -20.73 10.08
CA GLN A 310 13.13 -19.77 9.25
C GLN A 310 12.55 -18.64 10.12
N LEU A 311 11.92 -18.97 11.24
CA LEU A 311 11.35 -17.99 12.16
C LEU A 311 12.43 -17.15 12.86
N ALA A 312 13.57 -17.76 13.20
CA ALA A 312 14.72 -17.03 13.74
C ALA A 312 15.28 -15.98 12.77
N ALA A 313 15.23 -16.24 11.46
CA ALA A 313 15.64 -15.26 10.46
C ALA A 313 14.75 -14.00 10.50
N PHE A 314 13.44 -14.13 10.67
CA PHE A 314 12.52 -13.00 10.88
C PHE A 314 12.83 -12.25 12.19
N ARG A 315 13.02 -12.98 13.30
CA ARG A 315 13.34 -12.40 14.61
C ARG A 315 14.70 -11.68 14.66
N SER A 316 15.56 -11.85 13.66
CA SER A 316 16.87 -11.18 13.58
C SER A 316 16.81 -9.74 13.06
N LEU A 317 15.65 -9.33 12.55
CA LEU A 317 15.42 -8.02 11.93
C LEU A 317 15.28 -6.91 12.97
N ALA A 318 15.52 -5.68 12.52
CA ALA A 318 15.38 -4.47 13.32
C ALA A 318 14.20 -3.63 12.83
N SER A 319 13.43 -3.10 13.77
CA SER A 319 12.38 -2.10 13.57
C SER A 319 12.94 -0.69 13.69
N HIS A 320 12.08 0.33 13.57
CA HIS A 320 12.46 1.70 13.93
C HIS A 320 12.82 1.86 15.41
N ASP A 321 12.28 0.99 16.27
CA ASP A 321 12.42 1.09 17.74
C ASP A 321 13.43 0.08 18.32
N GLY A 322 14.23 -0.60 17.47
CA GLY A 322 15.22 -1.57 17.91
C GLY A 322 15.03 -2.95 17.26
N SER A 323 14.90 -4.01 18.05
CA SER A 323 14.67 -5.36 17.51
C SER A 323 13.21 -5.54 17.08
N MET A 324 12.98 -6.14 15.91
CA MET A 324 11.65 -6.49 15.43
C MET A 324 11.23 -7.85 15.99
N GLY A 325 10.74 -7.82 17.23
CA GLY A 325 10.24 -8.99 17.96
C GLY A 325 8.76 -9.24 17.71
N ASP A 326 7.92 -8.57 18.49
CA ASP A 326 6.45 -8.69 18.43
C ASP A 326 5.90 -7.55 17.57
N ASN A 327 5.60 -7.83 16.30
CA ASN A 327 5.10 -6.82 15.35
C ASN A 327 3.65 -7.06 14.93
N PHE A 328 2.81 -7.50 15.86
CA PHE A 328 1.41 -7.84 15.63
C PHE A 328 0.49 -7.03 16.55
N ARG A 329 -0.70 -6.69 16.06
CA ARG A 329 -1.77 -6.05 16.81
C ARG A 329 -2.60 -7.11 17.55
N PRO A 330 -2.97 -6.89 18.84
CA PRO A 330 -3.89 -7.78 19.55
C PRO A 330 -5.28 -7.86 18.90
N VAL A 331 -5.99 -8.96 19.13
CA VAL A 331 -7.39 -9.14 18.69
C VAL A 331 -8.29 -8.01 19.19
N GLN A 332 -9.15 -7.52 18.29
CA GLN A 332 -10.09 -6.44 18.51
C GLN A 332 -11.51 -7.00 18.73
N PRO A 333 -12.39 -6.26 19.41
CA PRO A 333 -13.77 -6.69 19.60
C PRO A 333 -14.51 -6.94 18.28
N LEU A 334 -15.28 -8.03 18.23
CA LEU A 334 -16.05 -8.37 17.03
C LEU A 334 -17.22 -7.41 16.79
N ASN A 335 -17.75 -6.79 17.86
CA ASN A 335 -18.82 -5.77 17.81
C ASN A 335 -20.04 -6.17 16.99
N GLY A 336 -20.47 -7.43 17.10
CA GLY A 336 -21.66 -7.95 16.42
C GLY A 336 -21.46 -8.26 14.94
N ARG A 337 -20.26 -8.08 14.37
CA ARG A 337 -19.95 -8.56 13.02
C ARG A 337 -20.05 -10.08 12.95
N GLU A 338 -20.57 -10.58 11.84
CA GLU A 338 -20.58 -12.01 11.55
C GLU A 338 -19.28 -12.43 10.89
N ILE A 339 -18.85 -13.66 11.19
CA ILE A 339 -17.72 -14.32 10.52
C ILE A 339 -18.30 -15.52 9.79
N PHE A 340 -18.02 -15.62 8.49
CA PHE A 340 -18.46 -16.73 7.66
C PHE A 340 -17.31 -17.70 7.40
N TYR A 341 -17.56 -19.00 7.54
CA TYR A 341 -16.65 -20.05 7.12
C TYR A 341 -17.10 -20.62 5.78
N VAL A 342 -16.24 -20.51 4.77
CA VAL A 342 -16.50 -20.96 3.40
C VAL A 342 -15.59 -22.12 3.06
N SER A 343 -16.16 -23.26 2.70
CA SER A 343 -15.42 -24.38 2.11
C SER A 343 -15.49 -24.28 0.59
N GLN A 344 -14.34 -24.30 -0.07
CA GLN A 344 -14.25 -24.36 -1.53
C GLN A 344 -14.47 -25.81 -1.97
N SER A 345 -15.54 -26.07 -2.72
CA SER A 345 -15.71 -27.37 -3.40
C SER A 345 -14.69 -27.44 -4.55
N SER A 346 -13.86 -28.48 -4.52
CA SER A 346 -12.86 -28.81 -5.55
C SER A 346 -13.45 -29.01 -6.93
#